data_AF-A0A367ZKZ0-F1
#
_entry.id   AF-A0A367ZKZ0-F1
#
_cell.length_a   1.000
_cell.length_b   1.000
_cell.length_c   1.000
_cell.angle_alpha   90.00
_cell.angle_beta   90.00
_cell.angle_gamma   90.00
#
_symmetry.space_group_name_H-M   'P 1'
#
loop_
_entity.id
_entity.type
_entity.pdbx_description
1 polymer ?
#
loop_
_entity_poly.entity_id
_entity_poly.type
_entity_poly.pdbx_seq_one_letter_code
_entity_poly.pdbx_strand_id
1 'polypeptide(L)'
;MKPRVLALAVLVALWCIVPAEGSANPTAGIFTPLADIVANPSAFVGKLVSVQATFQGWRNAPGSPPVTRSDWVIQAPGGPSIYCTGQYPEDLRPEDPAALGRPVTVLGQVMLATNGQPYLQVSQVTPMHPTIERMVSVSQILFDPLGMQGRTVGLLGVLAKGYGPRGNRLYLLADPTGAITLERLPKLYPKGTILRLRGVVGTDSNGLPVVKNVEILSAQP
;
A
#
# COMPACT_ATOMS: atom_id res chain seq x y z
N MET A 1 43.00 -70.12 5.15
CA MET A 1 42.53 -70.09 3.75
C MET A 1 41.19 -69.38 3.68
N LYS A 2 41.10 -68.25 2.95
CA LYS A 2 39.84 -67.65 2.45
C LYS A 2 39.41 -68.46 1.20
N PRO A 3 38.11 -68.64 0.91
CA PRO A 3 37.38 -67.66 0.06
C PRO A 3 35.86 -67.55 0.36
N ARG A 4 35.29 -66.33 0.32
CA ARG A 4 34.44 -65.72 -0.74
C ARG A 4 32.93 -66.03 -0.63
N VAL A 5 32.15 -64.99 -0.32
CA VAL A 5 31.17 -64.32 -1.21
C VAL A 5 29.81 -65.02 -1.23
N LEU A 6 28.81 -64.43 -0.57
CA LEU A 6 27.66 -63.89 -1.29
C LEU A 6 26.95 -62.85 -0.42
N ALA A 7 27.09 -61.60 -0.83
CA ALA A 7 26.28 -60.49 -0.36
C ALA A 7 24.90 -60.60 -1.02
N LEU A 8 23.83 -60.50 -0.24
CA LEU A 8 22.50 -60.20 -0.75
C LEU A 8 22.02 -58.93 -0.03
N ALA A 9 22.42 -57.79 -0.59
CA ALA A 9 21.92 -56.48 -0.19
C ALA A 9 20.50 -56.32 -0.74
N VAL A 10 19.49 -56.41 0.12
CA VAL A 10 18.11 -56.03 -0.21
C VAL A 10 18.02 -54.51 -0.04
N LEU A 11 18.11 -53.81 -1.17
CA LEU A 11 18.03 -52.36 -1.26
C LEU A 11 16.55 -51.96 -1.36
N VAL A 12 15.92 -51.71 -0.22
CA VAL A 12 14.55 -51.17 -0.17
C VAL A 12 14.63 -49.68 -0.50
N ALA A 13 14.29 -49.34 -1.74
CA ALA A 13 14.09 -47.95 -2.17
C ALA A 13 12.82 -47.40 -1.51
N LEU A 14 12.98 -46.77 -0.35
CA LEU A 14 11.92 -46.01 0.30
C LEU A 14 11.79 -44.67 -0.45
N TRP A 15 10.83 -44.60 -1.37
CA TRP A 15 10.37 -43.34 -1.97
C TRP A 15 9.79 -42.45 -0.87
N CYS A 16 10.57 -41.48 -0.39
CA CYS A 16 10.03 -40.36 0.38
C CYS A 16 9.25 -39.46 -0.58
N ILE A 17 7.93 -39.64 -0.59
CA ILE A 17 6.99 -38.68 -1.16
C ILE A 17 7.15 -37.39 -0.35
N VAL A 18 7.81 -36.39 -0.92
CA VAL A 18 7.84 -35.02 -0.37
C VAL A 18 6.46 -34.43 -0.63
N PRO A 19 5.64 -34.09 0.38
CA PRO A 19 4.50 -33.24 0.15
C PRO A 19 5.03 -31.87 -0.27
N ALA A 20 4.68 -31.44 -1.48
CA ALA A 20 4.88 -30.08 -1.91
C ALA A 20 4.09 -29.17 -0.96
N GLU A 21 4.80 -28.49 -0.05
CA GLU A 21 4.20 -27.42 0.75
C GLU A 21 3.62 -26.39 -0.19
N GLY A 22 2.32 -26.20 -0.05
CA GLY A 22 1.50 -25.39 -0.92
C GLY A 22 2.03 -23.98 -1.03
N SER A 23 1.91 -23.45 -2.25
CA SER A 23 2.05 -22.04 -2.58
C SER A 23 1.56 -21.15 -1.44
N ALA A 24 2.50 -20.36 -0.91
CA ALA A 24 2.21 -19.26 -0.03
C ALA A 24 1.11 -18.40 -0.68
N ASN A 25 -0.10 -18.50 -0.14
CA ASN A 25 -1.05 -17.40 -0.27
C ASN A 25 -0.34 -16.16 0.27
N PRO A 26 -0.29 -15.04 -0.46
CA PRO A 26 0.19 -13.80 0.10
C PRO A 26 -0.77 -13.42 1.23
N THR A 27 -0.40 -13.78 2.45
CA THR A 27 -1.09 -13.42 3.68
C THR A 27 -1.31 -11.92 3.63
N ALA A 28 -2.57 -11.49 3.70
CA ALA A 28 -2.89 -10.10 3.96
C ALA A 28 -2.07 -9.65 5.17
N GLY A 29 -1.02 -8.87 4.92
CA GLY A 29 0.04 -8.62 5.89
C GLY A 29 -0.53 -7.92 7.11
N ILE A 30 -0.36 -8.52 8.28
CA ILE A 30 -0.67 -7.87 9.55
C ILE A 30 0.40 -6.80 9.75
N PHE A 31 0.06 -5.55 9.45
CA PHE A 31 0.95 -4.42 9.69
C PHE A 31 0.92 -4.04 11.16
N THR A 32 2.10 -3.85 11.75
CA THR A 32 2.27 -3.30 13.09
C THR A 32 2.30 -1.77 13.00
N PRO A 33 1.39 -1.06 13.67
CA PRO A 33 1.41 0.40 13.69
C PRO A 33 2.71 0.91 14.32
N LEU A 34 3.38 1.86 13.64
CA LEU A 34 4.63 2.41 14.16
C LEU A 34 4.43 3.15 15.49
N ALA A 35 3.26 3.74 15.69
CA ALA A 35 2.91 4.41 16.94
C ALA A 35 2.96 3.47 18.15
N ASP A 36 2.58 2.20 17.98
CA ASP A 36 2.59 1.20 19.06
C ASP A 36 4.03 0.83 19.45
N ILE A 37 4.91 0.72 18.45
CA ILE A 37 6.35 0.44 18.66
C ILE A 37 7.00 1.58 19.42
N VAL A 38 6.68 2.83 19.08
CA VAL A 38 7.25 4.01 19.75
C VAL A 38 6.68 4.18 21.16
N ALA A 39 5.38 3.90 21.36
CA ALA A 39 4.72 4.04 22.66
C ALA A 39 5.15 2.96 23.67
N ASN A 40 5.32 1.71 23.23
CA ASN A 40 5.66 0.57 24.09
C ASN A 40 6.78 -0.29 23.48
N PRO A 41 8.00 0.24 23.32
CA PRO A 41 9.06 -0.44 22.59
C PRO A 41 9.47 -1.77 23.22
N SER A 42 9.44 -1.88 24.55
CA SER A 42 9.74 -3.10 25.31
C SER A 42 8.88 -4.30 24.90
N ALA A 43 7.63 -4.08 24.45
CA ALA A 43 6.74 -5.14 24.01
C ALA A 43 7.11 -5.71 22.62
N PHE A 44 7.92 -4.98 21.85
CA PHE A 44 8.27 -5.32 20.48
C PHE A 44 9.74 -5.69 20.29
N VAL A 45 10.62 -5.39 21.25
CA VAL A 45 12.06 -5.71 21.13
C VAL A 45 12.29 -7.16 20.74
N GLY A 46 13.13 -7.36 19.73
CA GLY A 46 13.47 -8.67 19.19
C GLY A 46 12.40 -9.28 18.28
N LYS A 47 11.22 -8.67 18.12
CA LYS A 47 10.18 -9.15 17.21
C LYS A 47 10.39 -8.62 15.80
N LEU A 48 10.11 -9.48 14.82
CA LEU A 48 10.02 -9.09 13.41
C LEU A 48 8.65 -8.45 13.17
N VAL A 49 8.64 -7.23 12.64
CA VAL A 49 7.44 -6.43 12.39
C VAL A 49 7.40 -5.96 10.95
N SER A 50 6.18 -5.86 10.39
CA SER A 50 5.94 -5.21 9.09
C SER A 50 5.25 -3.87 9.33
N VAL A 51 5.78 -2.78 8.78
CA VAL A 51 5.31 -1.42 9.03
C VAL A 51 5.08 -0.70 7.70
N GLN A 52 3.95 -0.01 7.59
CA GLN A 52 3.70 0.97 6.52
C GLN A 52 4.04 2.37 7.01
N ALA A 53 4.84 3.09 6.24
CA ALA A 53 5.31 4.41 6.61
C ALA A 53 5.66 5.24 5.37
N THR A 54 6.08 6.48 5.59
CA THR A 54 6.66 7.36 4.57
C THR A 54 8.16 7.45 4.76
N PHE A 55 8.91 7.38 3.67
CA PHE A 55 10.36 7.56 3.68
C PHE A 55 10.72 9.02 3.95
N GLN A 56 11.62 9.27 4.90
CA GLN A 56 12.03 10.62 5.30
C GLN A 56 13.55 10.88 5.11
N GLY A 57 14.30 9.92 4.56
CA GLY A 57 15.75 10.04 4.41
C GLY A 57 16.42 10.28 5.75
N TRP A 58 17.14 11.39 5.91
CA TRP A 58 17.75 11.81 7.19
C TRP A 58 16.98 12.92 7.91
N ARG A 59 15.76 13.24 7.48
CA ARG A 59 14.92 14.29 8.07
C ARG A 59 13.95 13.72 9.09
N ASN A 60 13.36 14.62 9.90
CA ASN A 60 12.35 14.27 10.91
C ASN A 60 12.84 13.19 11.89
N ALA A 61 14.14 13.19 12.15
CA ALA A 61 14.82 12.17 12.92
C ALA A 61 14.57 12.40 14.42
N PRO A 62 14.22 11.37 15.19
CA PRO A 62 13.93 11.49 16.62
C PRO A 62 15.18 11.65 17.51
N GLY A 63 16.26 12.27 17.03
CA GLY A 63 17.50 12.47 17.79
C GLY A 63 18.77 12.26 16.96
N SER A 64 19.78 11.61 17.56
CA SER A 64 20.97 11.13 16.86
C SER A 64 20.78 9.69 16.40
N PRO A 65 21.35 9.29 15.24
CA PRO A 65 21.18 7.95 14.72
C PRO A 65 21.79 6.90 15.67
N PRO A 66 21.09 5.78 15.93
CA PRO A 66 21.42 4.83 16.99
C PRO A 66 22.59 3.89 16.66
N VAL A 67 22.81 3.56 15.38
CA VAL A 67 23.79 2.55 14.96
C VAL A 67 24.85 3.17 14.05
N THR A 68 24.43 3.83 12.96
CA THR A 68 25.35 4.43 11.99
C THR A 68 24.89 5.82 11.55
N ARG A 69 25.82 6.67 11.12
CA ARG A 69 25.48 7.96 10.50
C ARG A 69 24.65 7.85 9.21
N SER A 70 24.50 6.63 8.68
CA SER A 70 23.71 6.32 7.49
C SER A 70 22.32 5.78 7.82
N ASP A 71 21.97 5.66 9.10
CA ASP A 71 20.62 5.28 9.52
C ASP A 71 19.63 6.32 8.98
N TRP A 72 18.55 5.82 8.39
CA TRP A 72 17.54 6.61 7.72
C TRP A 72 16.23 6.54 8.50
N VAL A 73 15.27 7.39 8.16
CA VAL A 73 14.07 7.64 8.96
C VAL A 73 12.84 7.28 8.17
N ILE A 74 11.89 6.64 8.84
CA ILE A 74 10.52 6.49 8.38
C ILE A 74 9.55 7.17 9.34
N GLN A 75 8.42 7.63 8.81
CA GLN A 75 7.39 8.28 9.59
C GLN A 75 6.02 7.64 9.38
N ALA A 76 5.31 7.35 10.47
CA ALA A 76 3.93 6.91 10.41
C ALA A 76 3.04 7.99 9.76
N PRO A 77 1.97 7.62 9.04
CA PRO A 77 1.01 8.60 8.51
C PRO A 77 0.49 9.52 9.62
N GLY A 78 0.89 10.79 9.62
CA GLY A 78 0.51 11.77 10.64
C GLY A 78 1.03 11.49 12.06
N GLY A 79 2.02 10.60 12.21
CA GLY A 79 2.45 10.05 13.49
C GLY A 79 3.95 10.18 13.77
N PRO A 80 4.48 9.37 14.70
CA PRO A 80 5.88 9.44 15.10
C PRO A 80 6.82 8.91 14.01
N SER A 81 8.07 9.33 14.09
CA SER A 81 9.17 8.83 13.27
C SER A 81 10.02 7.82 14.02
N ILE A 82 10.66 6.90 13.31
CA ILE A 82 11.64 5.95 13.86
C ILE A 82 12.84 5.84 12.93
N TYR A 83 14.00 5.49 13.51
CA TYR A 83 15.18 5.14 12.75
C TYR A 83 15.08 3.72 12.18
N CYS A 84 15.68 3.57 11.00
CA CYS A 84 15.91 2.33 10.29
C CYS A 84 17.42 2.21 10.03
N THR A 85 17.98 1.05 10.35
CA THR A 85 19.37 0.71 10.03
C THR A 85 19.40 -0.43 9.02
N GLY A 86 20.38 -0.41 8.12
CA GLY A 86 20.50 -1.36 7.00
C GLY A 86 20.10 -0.77 5.66
N GLN A 87 19.69 -1.63 4.73
CA GLN A 87 19.40 -1.25 3.35
C GLN A 87 18.18 -0.31 3.26
N TYR A 88 18.32 0.78 2.53
CA TYR A 88 17.22 1.66 2.13
C TYR A 88 16.67 1.20 0.75
N PRO A 89 15.44 1.60 0.37
CA PRO A 89 14.82 1.17 -0.88
C PRO A 89 15.65 1.63 -2.10
N GLU A 90 15.84 0.76 -3.11
CA GLU A 90 16.74 1.02 -4.25
C GLU A 90 16.41 2.32 -5.01
N ASP A 91 15.12 2.65 -5.13
CA ASP A 91 14.63 3.84 -5.83
C ASP A 91 14.48 5.08 -4.93
N LEU A 92 14.87 4.99 -3.65
CA LEU A 92 14.67 6.05 -2.65
C LEU A 92 15.97 6.33 -1.92
N ARG A 93 16.75 7.27 -2.47
CA ARG A 93 18.01 7.71 -1.84
C ARG A 93 17.73 8.69 -0.69
N PRO A 94 18.35 8.53 0.49
CA PRO A 94 18.15 9.43 1.62
C PRO A 94 18.46 10.91 1.32
N GLU A 95 19.39 11.18 0.41
CA GLU A 95 19.80 12.51 -0.02
C GLU A 95 18.87 13.16 -1.06
N ASP A 96 18.01 12.38 -1.74
CA ASP A 96 17.15 12.87 -2.81
C ASP A 96 15.87 13.52 -2.24
N PRO A 97 15.65 14.83 -2.44
CA PRO A 97 14.43 15.49 -1.99
C PRO A 97 13.15 14.90 -2.60
N ALA A 98 13.21 14.33 -3.81
CA ALA A 98 12.06 13.71 -4.47
C ALA A 98 11.68 12.34 -3.88
N ALA A 99 12.60 11.69 -3.16
CA ALA A 99 12.32 10.44 -2.46
C ALA A 99 11.52 10.65 -1.17
N LEU A 100 11.59 11.86 -0.58
CA LEU A 100 10.94 12.19 0.69
C LEU A 100 9.42 12.12 0.57
N GLY A 101 8.77 11.57 1.59
CA GLY A 101 7.31 11.39 1.65
C GLY A 101 6.79 10.21 0.83
N ARG A 102 7.63 9.49 0.08
CA ARG A 102 7.18 8.33 -0.69
C ARG A 102 6.81 7.18 0.26
N PRO A 103 5.66 6.51 0.04
CA PRO A 103 5.23 5.44 0.92
C PRO A 103 6.12 4.21 0.74
N VAL A 104 6.39 3.52 1.84
CA VAL A 104 7.24 2.33 1.91
C VAL A 104 6.64 1.31 2.86
N THR A 105 6.87 0.03 2.56
CA THR A 105 6.66 -1.06 3.50
C THR A 105 8.02 -1.54 3.98
N VAL A 106 8.20 -1.60 5.30
CA VAL A 106 9.44 -2.03 5.95
C VAL A 106 9.17 -3.30 6.74
N LEU A 107 9.96 -4.35 6.49
CA LEU A 107 10.04 -5.53 7.33
C LEU A 107 11.37 -5.47 8.08
N GLY A 108 11.31 -5.47 9.41
CA GLY A 108 12.51 -5.37 10.23
C GLY A 108 12.28 -5.82 11.65
N GLN A 109 13.38 -6.06 12.37
CA GLN A 109 13.35 -6.41 13.78
C GLN A 109 13.41 -5.14 14.62
N VAL A 110 12.58 -5.05 15.66
CA VAL A 110 12.64 -3.91 16.59
C VAL A 110 13.81 -4.10 17.55
N MET A 111 14.66 -3.08 17.64
CA MET A 111 15.83 -3.04 18.50
C MET A 111 15.76 -1.81 19.41
N LEU A 112 16.50 -1.83 20.51
CA LEU A 112 16.67 -0.68 21.39
C LEU A 112 18.11 -0.18 21.33
N ALA A 113 18.26 1.13 21.21
CA ALA A 113 19.54 1.81 21.38
C ALA A 113 19.87 1.92 22.88
N THR A 114 21.12 2.29 23.19
CA THR A 114 21.61 2.45 24.57
C THR A 114 20.86 3.53 25.35
N ASN A 115 20.31 4.53 24.66
CA ASN A 115 19.46 5.58 25.23
C ASN A 115 17.97 5.17 25.39
N GLY A 116 17.62 3.90 25.11
CA GLY A 116 16.25 3.40 25.17
C GLY A 116 15.38 3.73 23.96
N GLN A 117 15.94 4.37 22.93
CA GLN A 117 15.22 4.70 21.71
C GLN A 117 15.01 3.46 20.82
N PRO A 118 13.78 3.16 20.38
CA PRO A 118 13.55 2.07 19.45
C PRO A 118 14.04 2.42 18.05
N TYR A 119 14.56 1.42 17.34
CA TYR A 119 14.89 1.49 15.92
C TYR A 119 14.60 0.16 15.23
N LEU A 120 14.49 0.18 13.90
CA LEU A 120 14.28 -1.01 13.08
C LEU A 120 15.59 -1.46 12.46
N GLN A 121 15.99 -2.70 12.70
CA GLN A 121 16.98 -3.38 11.88
C GLN A 121 16.28 -3.95 10.65
N VAL A 122 16.48 -3.31 9.51
CA VAL A 122 15.72 -3.59 8.29
C VAL A 122 16.24 -4.88 7.63
N SER A 123 15.32 -5.82 7.42
CA SER A 123 15.58 -7.05 6.65
C SER A 123 15.15 -6.88 5.20
N GLN A 124 14.01 -6.21 4.97
CA GLN A 124 13.50 -5.93 3.64
C GLN A 124 12.76 -4.59 3.65
N VAL A 125 12.92 -3.83 2.58
CA VAL A 125 12.14 -2.62 2.34
C VAL A 125 11.67 -2.60 0.90
N THR A 126 10.41 -2.23 0.70
CA THR A 126 9.81 -2.16 -0.62
C THR A 126 9.14 -0.80 -0.79
N PRO A 127 9.52 -0.02 -1.82
CA PRO A 127 8.77 1.17 -2.20
C PRO A 127 7.33 0.77 -2.48
N MET A 128 6.39 1.37 -1.76
CA MET A 128 5.01 1.29 -2.17
C MET A 128 4.89 2.19 -3.37
N HIS A 129 4.73 1.57 -4.54
CA HIS A 129 4.32 2.33 -5.70
C HIS A 129 2.94 2.88 -5.34
N PRO A 130 2.74 4.22 -5.30
CA PRO A 130 1.38 4.73 -5.29
C PRO A 130 0.73 4.06 -6.49
N THR A 131 -0.36 3.31 -6.27
CA THR A 131 -1.05 2.60 -7.34
C THR A 131 -1.27 3.64 -8.44
N ILE A 132 -0.50 3.54 -9.53
CA ILE A 132 -0.57 4.55 -10.60
C ILE A 132 -1.98 4.44 -11.08
N GLU A 133 -2.78 5.43 -10.71
CA GLU A 133 -4.21 5.40 -10.96
C GLU A 133 -4.36 5.29 -12.45
N ARG A 134 -4.90 4.15 -12.88
CA ARG A 134 -5.23 4.00 -14.29
C ARG A 134 -6.29 5.04 -14.57
N MET A 135 -5.90 6.08 -15.29
CA MET A 135 -6.83 7.05 -15.84
C MET A 135 -7.68 6.30 -16.85
N VAL A 136 -8.99 6.28 -16.64
CA VAL A 136 -9.94 5.64 -17.54
C VAL A 136 -10.94 6.69 -18.01
N SER A 137 -11.46 6.50 -19.22
CA SER A 137 -12.58 7.31 -19.68
C SER A 137 -13.88 6.81 -19.07
N VAL A 138 -14.85 7.70 -18.95
CA VAL A 138 -16.24 7.33 -18.60
C VAL A 138 -16.75 6.26 -19.58
N SER A 139 -16.48 6.42 -20.88
CA SER A 139 -16.88 5.43 -21.89
C SER A 139 -16.33 4.03 -21.61
N GLN A 140 -15.09 3.89 -21.12
CA GLN A 140 -14.52 2.59 -20.80
C GLN A 140 -15.27 1.90 -19.65
N ILE A 141 -15.70 2.66 -18.64
CA ILE A 141 -16.52 2.12 -17.55
C ILE A 141 -17.91 1.69 -18.06
N LEU A 142 -18.49 2.46 -18.98
CA LEU A 142 -19.81 2.17 -19.54
C LEU A 142 -19.81 0.95 -20.48
N PHE A 143 -18.75 0.78 -21.28
CA PHE A 143 -18.67 -0.28 -22.29
C PHE A 143 -18.01 -1.57 -21.78
N ASP A 144 -17.36 -1.56 -20.62
CA ASP A 144 -16.83 -2.76 -19.93
C ASP A 144 -17.17 -2.74 -18.42
N PRO A 145 -18.46 -2.80 -18.05
CA PRO A 145 -18.84 -2.67 -16.65
C PRO A 145 -18.32 -3.84 -15.77
N LEU A 146 -18.29 -5.06 -16.32
CA LEU A 146 -17.82 -6.25 -15.60
C LEU A 146 -16.31 -6.22 -15.37
N GLY A 147 -15.52 -5.84 -16.38
CA GLY A 147 -14.08 -5.71 -16.25
C GLY A 147 -13.66 -4.54 -15.34
N MET A 148 -14.55 -3.57 -15.13
CA MET A 148 -14.28 -2.39 -14.33
C MET A 148 -14.77 -2.49 -12.88
N GLN A 149 -15.73 -3.37 -12.58
CA GLN A 149 -16.29 -3.52 -11.24
C GLN A 149 -15.22 -3.85 -10.19
N GLY A 150 -15.22 -3.10 -9.09
CA GLY A 150 -14.27 -3.25 -7.98
C GLY A 150 -12.88 -2.66 -8.25
N ARG A 151 -12.60 -2.14 -9.44
CA ARG A 151 -11.31 -1.50 -9.75
C ARG A 151 -11.26 -0.08 -9.22
N THR A 152 -10.11 0.28 -8.65
CA THR A 152 -9.77 1.67 -8.34
C THR A 152 -9.33 2.38 -9.61
N VAL A 153 -9.96 3.51 -9.92
CA VAL A 153 -9.75 4.25 -11.16
C VAL A 153 -9.55 5.73 -10.90
N GLY A 154 -8.76 6.38 -11.76
CA GLY A 154 -8.68 7.83 -11.87
C GLY A 154 -9.61 8.33 -12.96
N LEU A 155 -10.35 9.40 -12.67
CA LEU A 155 -11.21 10.08 -13.64
C LEU A 155 -10.84 11.56 -13.72
N LEU A 156 -10.93 12.10 -14.93
CA LEU A 156 -10.83 13.53 -15.20
C LEU A 156 -12.13 13.98 -15.85
N GLY A 157 -12.71 15.07 -15.37
CA GLY A 157 -13.87 15.65 -16.01
C GLY A 157 -14.35 16.92 -15.32
N VAL A 158 -15.34 17.56 -15.95
CA VAL A 158 -15.90 18.82 -15.49
C VAL A 158 -17.05 18.52 -14.52
N LEU A 159 -17.06 19.14 -13.35
CA LEU A 159 -18.13 18.97 -12.39
C LEU A 159 -19.42 19.59 -12.92
N ALA A 160 -20.41 18.73 -13.16
CA ALA A 160 -21.79 19.10 -13.39
C ALA A 160 -22.65 18.75 -12.17
N LYS A 161 -23.62 19.62 -11.87
CA LYS A 161 -24.59 19.41 -10.80
C LYS A 161 -25.94 19.07 -11.43
N GLY A 162 -26.47 17.91 -11.10
CA GLY A 162 -27.80 17.46 -11.47
C GLY A 162 -28.72 17.27 -10.26
N TYR A 163 -30.00 17.06 -10.52
CA TYR A 163 -30.98 16.64 -9.52
C TYR A 163 -31.58 15.31 -9.99
N GLY A 164 -31.58 14.31 -9.11
CA GLY A 164 -32.23 13.04 -9.38
C GLY A 164 -33.76 13.15 -9.32
N PRO A 165 -34.49 12.10 -9.71
CA PRO A 165 -35.96 12.10 -9.75
C PRO A 165 -36.62 12.38 -8.39
N ARG A 166 -35.90 12.12 -7.30
CA ARG A 166 -36.35 12.35 -5.91
C ARG A 166 -35.84 13.68 -5.33
N GLY A 167 -35.34 14.59 -6.16
CA GLY A 167 -34.80 15.89 -5.74
C GLY A 167 -33.44 15.82 -5.04
N ASN A 168 -32.82 14.64 -4.97
CA ASN A 168 -31.47 14.46 -4.44
C ASN A 168 -30.43 15.09 -5.38
N ARG A 169 -29.43 15.78 -4.82
CA ARG A 169 -28.33 16.37 -5.60
C ARG A 169 -27.40 15.27 -6.10
N LEU A 170 -27.14 15.24 -7.39
CA LEU A 170 -26.19 14.34 -8.03
C LEU A 170 -25.00 15.15 -8.55
N TYR A 171 -23.80 14.61 -8.36
CA TYR A 171 -22.58 15.12 -8.97
C TYR A 171 -22.24 14.22 -10.14
N LEU A 172 -22.19 14.82 -11.32
CA LEU A 172 -21.78 14.17 -12.55
C LEU A 172 -20.40 14.71 -12.90
N LEU A 173 -19.46 13.84 -13.21
CA LEU A 173 -18.41 14.22 -14.14
C LEU A 173 -19.12 14.39 -15.47
N ALA A 174 -18.91 15.51 -16.18
CA ALA A 174 -19.56 15.82 -17.44
C ALA A 174 -19.20 14.76 -18.49
N ASP A 175 -19.91 13.64 -18.45
CA ASP A 175 -20.15 12.79 -19.59
C ASP A 175 -21.40 13.34 -20.29
N PRO A 176 -21.44 13.34 -21.62
CA PRO A 176 -22.65 13.73 -22.35
C PRO A 176 -23.82 12.78 -22.06
N THR A 177 -23.55 11.61 -21.45
CA THR A 177 -24.50 10.53 -21.19
C THR A 177 -25.21 10.62 -19.84
N GLY A 178 -24.68 11.36 -18.85
CA GLY A 178 -25.18 11.35 -17.47
C GLY A 178 -25.16 9.97 -16.81
N ALA A 179 -24.37 9.03 -17.34
CA ALA A 179 -24.50 7.60 -17.09
C ALA A 179 -23.62 7.11 -15.94
N ILE A 180 -22.66 7.94 -15.50
CA ILE A 180 -21.87 7.67 -14.29
C ILE A 180 -22.25 8.67 -13.21
N THR A 181 -22.65 8.12 -12.07
CA THR A 181 -22.87 8.91 -10.86
C THR A 181 -21.65 8.85 -9.95
N LEU A 182 -21.40 9.95 -9.24
CA LEU A 182 -20.46 9.96 -8.13
C LEU A 182 -21.21 9.76 -6.83
N GLU A 183 -20.64 8.98 -5.92
CA GLU A 183 -21.05 9.02 -4.52
C GLU A 183 -20.81 10.43 -3.93
N ARG A 184 -21.19 10.61 -2.66
CA ARG A 184 -21.02 11.88 -1.94
C ARG A 184 -19.58 12.38 -2.04
N LEU A 185 -19.42 13.57 -2.62
CA LEU A 185 -18.13 14.25 -2.66
C LEU A 185 -17.67 14.64 -1.25
N PRO A 186 -16.36 14.52 -0.94
CA PRO A 186 -15.82 14.90 0.36
C PRO A 186 -15.88 16.42 0.57
N LYS A 187 -15.83 17.20 -0.51
CA LYS A 187 -15.89 18.66 -0.51
C LYS A 187 -16.76 19.16 -1.67
N LEU A 188 -17.44 20.28 -1.45
CA LEU A 188 -18.24 20.95 -2.47
C LEU A 188 -17.35 21.85 -3.35
N TYR A 189 -17.54 21.77 -4.66
CA TYR A 189 -16.89 22.61 -5.65
C TYR A 189 -17.94 23.34 -6.51
N PRO A 190 -17.60 24.52 -7.06
CA PRO A 190 -18.50 25.20 -7.99
C PRO A 190 -18.72 24.37 -9.26
N LYS A 191 -19.85 24.61 -9.93
CA LYS A 191 -20.11 24.00 -11.25
C LYS A 191 -19.06 24.49 -12.24
N GLY A 192 -18.59 23.61 -13.12
CA GLY A 192 -17.57 23.94 -14.11
C GLY A 192 -16.13 23.64 -13.67
N THR A 193 -15.91 23.33 -12.39
CA THR A 193 -14.60 22.93 -11.88
C THR A 193 -14.15 21.63 -12.55
N ILE A 194 -12.94 21.63 -13.13
CA ILE A 194 -12.28 20.42 -13.61
C ILE A 194 -11.76 19.67 -12.38
N LEU A 195 -12.27 18.45 -12.19
CA LEU A 195 -11.86 17.57 -11.10
C LEU A 195 -11.03 16.44 -11.65
N ARG A 196 -9.87 16.22 -11.04
CA ARG A 196 -9.18 14.94 -11.08
C ARG A 196 -9.52 14.19 -9.80
N LEU A 197 -10.19 13.06 -9.95
CA LEU A 197 -10.69 12.29 -8.82
C LEU A 197 -10.33 10.81 -8.91
N ARG A 198 -10.27 10.17 -7.76
CA ARG A 198 -10.10 8.72 -7.59
C ARG A 198 -11.36 8.14 -7.00
N GLY A 199 -11.70 6.91 -7.37
CA GLY A 199 -12.67 6.11 -6.64
C GLY A 199 -12.73 4.66 -7.12
N VAL A 200 -13.63 3.88 -6.53
CA VAL A 200 -13.84 2.47 -6.87
C VAL A 200 -15.11 2.36 -7.71
N VAL A 201 -15.02 1.71 -8.86
CA VAL A 201 -16.19 1.47 -9.72
C VAL A 201 -17.09 0.42 -9.08
N GLY A 202 -18.37 0.73 -8.93
CA GLY A 202 -19.40 -0.21 -8.52
C GLY A 202 -20.70 0.05 -9.26
N THR A 203 -21.78 -0.53 -8.74
CA THR A 203 -23.14 -0.35 -9.24
C THR A 203 -24.05 0.21 -8.16
N ASP A 204 -25.03 1.02 -8.57
CA ASP A 204 -26.10 1.52 -7.72
C ASP A 204 -27.27 0.51 -7.61
N SER A 205 -28.34 0.88 -6.92
CA SER A 205 -29.54 0.03 -6.78
C SER A 205 -30.26 -0.23 -8.09
N ASN A 206 -30.01 0.56 -9.13
CA ASN A 206 -30.61 0.44 -10.44
C ASN A 206 -29.68 -0.27 -11.45
N GLY A 207 -28.50 -0.75 -11.00
CA GLY A 207 -27.50 -1.36 -11.85
C GLY A 207 -26.69 -0.37 -12.69
N LEU A 208 -26.81 0.94 -12.44
CA LEU A 208 -26.02 1.96 -13.11
C LEU A 208 -24.62 2.07 -12.49
N PRO A 209 -23.58 2.34 -13.30
CA PRO A 209 -22.24 2.51 -12.78
C PRO A 209 -22.13 3.74 -11.88
N VAL A 210 -21.53 3.53 -10.72
CA VAL A 210 -21.29 4.56 -9.70
C VAL A 210 -19.83 4.48 -9.24
N VAL A 211 -19.21 5.63 -9.03
CA VAL A 211 -17.88 5.72 -8.45
C VAL A 211 -18.02 5.96 -6.94
N LYS A 212 -17.59 4.98 -6.15
CA LYS A 212 -17.64 4.99 -4.68
C LYS A 212 -16.30 5.42 -4.08
N ASN A 213 -16.31 5.81 -2.80
CA ASN A 213 -15.10 6.25 -2.08
C ASN A 213 -14.33 7.35 -2.84
N VAL A 214 -15.06 8.38 -3.27
CA VAL A 214 -14.51 9.43 -4.13
C VAL A 214 -13.53 10.30 -3.35
N GLU A 215 -12.31 10.41 -3.87
CA GLU A 215 -11.26 11.31 -3.38
C GLU A 215 -10.89 12.32 -4.46
N ILE A 216 -10.76 13.59 -4.08
CA ILE A 216 -10.38 14.66 -5.00
C ILE A 216 -8.87 14.86 -4.93
N LEU A 217 -8.18 14.58 -6.04
CA LEU A 217 -6.73 14.72 -6.14
C LEU A 217 -6.35 16.14 -6.55
N SER A 218 -7.12 16.73 -7.45
CA SER A 218 -6.98 18.14 -7.83
C SER A 218 -8.30 18.74 -8.30
N ALA A 219 -8.41 20.06 -8.16
CA ALA A 219 -9.55 20.83 -8.60
C ALA A 219 -9.06 22.15 -9.23
N GLN A 220 -9.49 22.42 -10.45
CA GLN A 220 -9.21 23.65 -11.17
C GLN A 220 -10.54 24.35 -11.48
N PRO A 221 -10.76 25.58 -10.97
CA PRO A 221 -12.01 26.31 -11.15
C PRO A 221 -12.28 26.68 -12.61
#